data_AF-A0AA50TXF7-F1
#
_entry.id   AF-A0AA50TXF7-F1
#
_cell.length_a   1.000
_cell.length_b   1.000
_cell.length_c   1.000
_cell.angle_alpha   90.00
_cell.angle_beta   90.00
_cell.angle_gamma   90.00
#
_symmetry.space_group_name_H-M   'P 1'
#
loop_
_entity.id
_entity.type
_entity.pdbx_description
1 polymer ?
#
loop_
_entity_poly.entity_id
_entity_poly.type
_entity_poly.pdbx_seq_one_letter_code
_entity_poly.pdbx_strand_id
1 'polypeptide(L)'
;IKKDHLGQDMVKPWKGSTNVDLQDTEFGKKHHIVFTERKQSGVQVYLEIDNRKCTSMSGSECFFSAREAADFLAATASKHSLSPDFPIFKV
;
A
#
# COMPACT_ATOMS: atom_id res chain seq x y z
N ILE A 1 13.89 1.43 -6.55
CA ILE A 1 12.97 2.55 -6.26
C ILE A 1 12.99 3.48 -7.45
N LYS A 2 11.82 3.98 -7.88
CA LYS A 2 11.74 4.93 -9.00
C LYS A 2 12.44 6.23 -8.61
N LYS A 3 13.24 6.79 -9.53
CA LYS A 3 13.83 8.11 -9.36
C LYS A 3 12.97 9.18 -10.02
N ASP A 4 12.90 10.37 -9.42
CA ASP A 4 12.29 11.55 -10.06
C ASP A 4 13.25 12.20 -11.07
N HIS A 5 12.83 13.30 -11.69
CA HIS A 5 13.61 14.02 -12.69
C HIS A 5 14.91 14.66 -12.13
N LEU A 6 15.07 14.73 -10.80
CA LEU A 6 16.29 15.19 -10.13
C LEU A 6 17.17 14.02 -9.67
N GLY A 7 16.79 12.77 -9.98
CA GLY A 7 17.53 11.58 -9.55
C GLY A 7 17.28 11.18 -8.08
N GLN A 8 16.27 11.75 -7.41
CA GLN A 8 15.95 11.45 -6.02
C GLN A 8 14.96 10.29 -5.92
N ASP A 9 15.04 9.50 -4.84
CA ASP A 9 14.09 8.40 -4.61
C ASP A 9 12.67 8.92 -4.43
N MET A 10 11.73 8.33 -5.16
CA MET A 10 10.31 8.62 -5.03
C MET A 10 9.70 7.88 -3.84
N VAL A 11 10.08 8.30 -2.64
CA VAL A 11 9.48 7.93 -1.37
C VAL A 11 8.89 9.18 -0.75
N LYS A 12 7.56 9.23 -0.61
CA LYS A 12 6.84 10.43 -0.17
C LYS A 12 6.06 10.12 1.12
N PRO A 13 5.92 11.08 2.05
CA PRO A 13 5.04 10.91 3.20
C PRO A 13 3.60 10.63 2.75
N TRP A 14 2.95 9.66 3.38
CA TRP A 14 1.53 9.36 3.18
C TRP A 14 0.76 9.64 4.46
N LYS A 15 -0.38 10.32 4.34
CA LYS A 15 -1.32 10.54 5.44
C LYS A 15 -2.68 10.01 4.99
N GLY A 16 -3.18 9.04 5.74
CA GLY A 16 -4.51 8.50 5.61
C GLY A 16 -5.42 9.04 6.70
N SER A 17 -6.69 9.07 6.39
CA SER A 17 -7.76 9.29 7.33
C SER A 17 -8.80 8.21 7.10
N THR A 18 -9.23 7.59 8.19
CA THR A 18 -10.39 6.70 8.17
C THR A 18 -11.38 7.23 9.19
N ASN A 19 -12.62 7.44 8.76
CA ASN A 19 -13.69 7.76 9.69
C ASN A 19 -13.88 6.56 10.61
N VAL A 20 -13.89 6.80 11.91
CA VAL A 20 -14.33 5.79 12.87
C VAL A 20 -15.78 6.14 13.10
N ASP A 21 -16.70 5.32 12.59
CA ASP A 21 -18.15 5.59 12.63
C ASP A 21 -18.70 5.45 14.07
N LEU A 22 -18.22 6.29 14.98
CA LEU A 22 -18.61 6.34 16.39
C LEU A 22 -19.83 7.25 16.61
N GLN A 23 -20.16 8.11 15.65
CA GLN A 23 -21.25 9.10 15.77
C GLN A 23 -22.60 8.43 16.05
N ASP A 24 -22.86 7.29 15.41
CA ASP A 24 -24.12 6.56 15.54
C ASP A 24 -24.19 5.65 16.77
N THR A 25 -23.06 5.47 17.48
CA THR A 25 -23.01 4.64 18.68
C THR A 25 -23.70 5.32 19.87
N GLU A 26 -24.22 4.52 20.82
CA GLU A 26 -24.73 4.99 22.12
C GLU A 26 -23.74 5.94 22.82
N PHE A 27 -22.46 5.58 22.79
CA PHE A 27 -21.37 6.39 23.33
C PHE A 27 -21.24 7.73 22.59
N GLY A 28 -21.24 7.70 21.25
CA GLY A 28 -21.14 8.90 20.42
C GLY A 28 -22.28 9.88 20.66
N LYS A 29 -23.51 9.40 20.75
CA LYS A 29 -24.70 10.22 21.02
C LYS A 29 -24.65 10.84 22.42
N LYS A 30 -24.33 10.04 23.46
CA LYS A 30 -24.21 10.51 24.84
C LYS A 30 -23.18 11.63 25.01
N HIS A 31 -22.06 11.52 24.28
CA HIS A 31 -20.95 12.46 24.36
C HIS A 31 -20.96 13.55 23.27
N HIS A 32 -22.04 13.66 22.49
CA HIS A 32 -22.17 14.63 21.39
C HIS A 32 -20.98 14.60 20.41
N ILE A 33 -20.51 13.39 20.08
CA ILE A 33 -19.39 13.19 19.18
C ILE A 33 -19.87 13.40 17.74
N VAL A 34 -19.43 14.52 17.14
CA VAL A 34 -19.86 14.94 15.80
C VAL A 34 -18.95 14.39 14.69
N PHE A 35 -17.71 14.00 15.02
CA PHE A 35 -16.76 13.42 14.07
C PHE A 35 -15.62 12.73 14.82
N THR A 36 -15.23 11.54 14.38
CA THR A 36 -13.99 10.90 14.85
C THR A 36 -13.20 10.35 13.69
N GLU A 37 -11.90 10.58 13.73
CA GLU A 37 -10.99 10.23 12.65
C GLU A 37 -9.83 9.44 13.23
N ARG A 38 -9.57 8.27 12.67
CA ARG A 38 -8.33 7.54 12.94
C ARG A 38 -7.30 8.01 11.92
N LYS A 39 -6.38 8.85 12.40
CA LYS A 39 -5.24 9.30 11.61
C LYS A 39 -4.32 8.12 11.35
N GLN A 40 -3.96 7.92 10.09
CA GLN A 40 -2.97 6.95 9.64
C GLN A 40 -1.83 7.72 8.99
N SER A 41 -0.60 7.26 9.21
CA SER A 41 0.58 7.84 8.58
C SER A 41 1.50 6.74 8.10
N GLY A 42 2.22 7.00 7.03
CA GLY A 42 3.20 6.07 6.48
C GLY A 42 3.97 6.70 5.33
N VAL A 43 4.38 5.87 4.38
CA VAL A 43 5.07 6.30 3.16
C VAL A 43 4.36 5.75 1.93
N GLN A 44 4.31 6.55 0.87
CA GLN A 44 3.98 6.12 -0.47
C GLN A 44 5.27 5.96 -1.25
N VAL A 45 5.50 4.77 -1.80
CA VAL A 45 6.72 4.41 -2.51
C VAL A 45 6.39 4.13 -3.96
N TYR A 46 7.18 4.70 -4.88
CA TYR A 46 7.05 4.41 -6.31
C TYR A 46 8.17 3.46 -6.73
N LEU A 47 7.79 2.37 -7.41
CA LEU A 47 8.69 1.30 -7.80
C LEU A 47 8.68 1.10 -9.32
N GLU A 48 9.78 0.54 -9.82
CA GLU A 48 9.93 0.09 -11.20
C GLU A 48 10.28 -1.39 -11.18
N ILE A 49 9.73 -2.13 -12.14
CA ILE A 49 10.03 -3.55 -12.33
C ILE A 49 11.16 -3.65 -13.33
N ASP A 50 12.27 -4.24 -12.90
CA ASP A 50 13.42 -4.50 -13.74
C ASP A 50 13.55 -6.00 -14.02
N ASN A 51 13.04 -6.42 -15.17
CA ASN A 51 13.01 -7.82 -15.57
C ASN A 51 14.29 -8.31 -16.25
N ARG A 52 15.38 -7.53 -16.29
CA ARG A 52 16.59 -7.87 -17.09
C ARG A 52 17.16 -9.26 -16.78
N LYS A 53 17.06 -9.70 -15.52
CA LYS A 53 17.50 -11.04 -15.09
C LYS A 53 16.38 -12.06 -15.19
N CYS A 54 15.15 -11.65 -14.87
CA CYS A 54 13.99 -12.52 -14.93
C CYS A 54 13.81 -13.11 -16.33
N THR A 55 13.90 -12.29 -17.38
CA THR A 55 13.74 -12.75 -18.78
C THR A 55 14.88 -13.62 -19.29
N SER A 56 16.04 -13.59 -18.64
CA SER A 56 17.23 -14.37 -19.02
C SER A 56 17.30 -15.75 -18.36
N MET A 57 16.52 -15.98 -17.32
CA MET A 57 16.49 -17.26 -16.61
C MET A 57 15.53 -18.23 -17.30
N SER A 58 15.95 -19.49 -17.47
CA SER A 58 15.08 -20.54 -17.96
C SER A 58 14.03 -20.92 -16.91
N GLY A 59 12.74 -20.92 -17.28
CA GLY A 59 11.65 -21.35 -16.40
C GLY A 59 11.16 -20.29 -15.40
N SER A 60 11.57 -19.03 -15.57
CA SER A 60 11.04 -17.91 -14.78
C SER A 60 9.69 -17.43 -15.31
N GLU A 61 8.85 -16.94 -14.40
CA GLU A 61 7.63 -16.20 -14.70
C GLU A 61 7.84 -14.73 -14.31
N CYS A 62 7.66 -13.82 -15.26
CA CYS A 62 7.93 -12.39 -15.07
C CYS A 62 6.65 -11.58 -15.26
N PHE A 63 6.44 -10.56 -14.43
CA PHE A 63 5.37 -9.58 -14.61
C PHE A 63 5.79 -8.54 -15.64
N PHE A 64 5.02 -8.35 -16.72
CA PHE A 64 5.35 -7.38 -17.76
C PHE A 64 4.70 -6.02 -17.54
N SER A 65 3.79 -5.91 -16.57
CA SER A 65 3.25 -4.64 -16.12
C SER A 65 3.27 -4.51 -14.59
N ALA A 66 3.36 -3.26 -14.12
CA ALA A 66 3.24 -2.97 -12.69
C ALA A 66 1.86 -3.37 -12.13
N ARG A 67 0.83 -3.34 -12.98
CA ARG A 67 -0.53 -3.73 -12.60
C ARG A 67 -0.64 -5.22 -12.31
N GLU A 68 -0.09 -6.08 -13.16
CA GLU A 68 -0.08 -7.53 -12.91
C GLU A 68 0.65 -7.88 -11.60
N ALA A 69 1.78 -7.22 -11.34
CA ALA A 69 2.51 -7.41 -10.08
C ALA A 69 1.68 -6.94 -8.86
N ALA A 70 0.98 -5.81 -8.97
CA ALA A 70 0.10 -5.31 -7.92
C ALA A 70 -1.10 -6.26 -7.68
N ASP A 71 -1.72 -6.75 -8.75
CA ASP A 71 -2.83 -7.72 -8.67
C ASP A 71 -2.38 -9.03 -8.01
N PHE A 72 -1.17 -9.50 -8.34
CA PHE A 72 -0.56 -10.65 -7.66
C PHE A 72 -0.36 -10.40 -6.17
N LEU A 73 0.22 -9.26 -5.77
CA LEU A 73 0.41 -8.90 -4.36
C LEU A 73 -0.91 -8.82 -3.59
N ALA A 74 -1.95 -8.22 -4.20
CA ALA A 74 -3.28 -8.14 -3.62
C ALA A 74 -3.90 -9.53 -3.43
N ALA A 75 -3.78 -10.40 -4.44
CA ALA A 75 -4.24 -11.78 -4.37
C ALA A 75 -3.48 -12.59 -3.30
N THR A 76 -2.15 -12.43 -3.21
CA THR A 76 -1.34 -13.05 -2.17
C THR A 76 -1.80 -12.60 -0.80
N ALA A 77 -1.95 -11.30 -0.55
CA ALA A 77 -2.42 -10.76 0.73
C ALA A 77 -3.82 -11.26 1.13
N SER A 78 -4.68 -11.56 0.16
CA SER A 78 -6.03 -12.10 0.42
C SER A 78 -6.04 -13.56 0.88
N LYS A 79 -5.02 -14.35 0.50
CA LYS A 79 -4.96 -15.80 0.75
C LYS A 79 -3.84 -16.22 1.70
N HIS A 80 -2.79 -15.42 1.79
CA HIS A 80 -1.53 -15.71 2.49
C HIS A 80 -1.08 -14.45 3.25
N SER A 81 -0.27 -14.63 4.30
CA SER A 81 0.36 -13.50 4.98
C SER A 81 1.60 -13.04 4.20
N LEU A 82 1.60 -11.78 3.75
CA LEU A 82 2.84 -11.11 3.37
C LEU A 82 3.74 -10.92 4.61
N SER A 83 5.05 -10.74 4.41
CA SER A 83 5.97 -10.49 5.53
C SER A 83 5.49 -9.30 6.38
N PRO A 84 5.47 -9.43 7.72
CA PRO A 84 5.06 -8.34 8.60
C PRO A 84 6.11 -7.22 8.69
N ASP A 85 7.35 -7.46 8.22
CA ASP A 85 8.44 -6.49 8.29
C ASP A 85 8.14 -5.21 7.49
N PHE A 86 7.27 -5.31 6.48
CA PHE A 86 6.81 -4.20 5.66
C PHE A 86 5.29 -4.24 5.52
N PRO A 87 4.54 -3.60 6.44
CA PRO A 87 3.08 -3.61 6.39
C PRO A 87 2.59 -2.81 5.17
N ILE A 88 2.21 -3.54 4.12
CA ILE A 88 1.65 -2.96 2.89
C ILE A 88 0.17 -2.68 3.12
N PHE A 89 -0.19 -1.40 3.20
CA PHE A 89 -1.59 -0.98 3.37
C PHE A 89 -2.38 -1.05 2.06
N LYS A 90 -1.74 -0.68 0.94
CA LYS A 90 -2.34 -0.67 -0.40
C LYS A 90 -1.24 -0.76 -1.47
N VAL A 91 -1.56 -1.40 -2.60
CA VAL A 91 -0.79 -1.41 -3.86
C VAL A 91 -1.60 -0.84 -5.01
#